data_AF-M1W2M2-F1
#
_entry.id   AF-M1W2M2-F1
#
_cell.length_a   1.000
_cell.length_b   1.000
_cell.length_c   1.000
_cell.angle_alpha   90.00
_cell.angle_beta   90.00
_cell.angle_gamma   90.00
#
_symmetry.space_group_name_H-M   'P 1'
#
loop_
_entity.id
_entity.type
_entity.pdbx_description
1 polymer ?
#
loop_
_entity_poly.entity_id
_entity_poly.type
_entity_poly.pdbx_seq_one_letter_code
_entity_poly.pdbx_strand_id
1 'polypeptide(L)'
;MSSKQENSLQNLPSVQDGAQWAATTETIDRTSEKLDRLAEKMDALIKTVAKDNDAMQKDMAVLKKDVAGLNVKVTTLDRNSMARCQNNLASSTTTFAPLTNINTGEEIQGPSSLTELSKMTAAEMSSCLEQLGINPEPTDAEKRSQLRHAYGVIVWRT
;
A
#
# COMPACT_ATOMS: atom_id res chain seq x y z
N MET A 1 -42.04 88.25 15.61
CA MET A 1 -40.75 87.68 15.16
C MET A 1 -40.22 86.81 16.30
N SER A 2 -39.53 85.71 16.02
CA SER A 2 -38.86 84.81 17.00
C SER A 2 -39.62 83.54 17.46
N SER A 3 -39.92 82.62 16.55
CA SER A 3 -40.22 81.21 16.93
C SER A 3 -39.80 80.18 15.88
N LYS A 4 -38.88 80.53 14.97
CA LYS A 4 -38.41 79.63 13.90
C LYS A 4 -36.95 79.19 14.04
N GLN A 5 -36.24 79.65 15.07
CA GLN A 5 -34.81 79.37 15.27
C GLN A 5 -34.47 78.36 16.36
N GLU A 6 -35.42 77.93 17.20
CA GLU A 6 -35.13 77.02 18.32
C GLU A 6 -35.24 75.51 17.98
N ASN A 7 -35.81 75.16 16.83
CA ASN A 7 -36.02 73.74 16.46
C ASN A 7 -34.87 73.11 15.64
N SER A 8 -33.81 73.86 15.32
CA SER A 8 -32.68 73.36 14.52
C SER A 8 -31.46 72.87 15.32
N LEU A 9 -31.46 73.03 16.66
CA LEU A 9 -30.33 72.61 17.51
C LEU A 9 -30.57 71.29 18.27
N GLN A 10 -31.78 70.71 18.17
CA GLN A 10 -32.12 69.43 18.83
C GLN A 10 -31.73 68.17 18.03
N ASN A 11 -31.20 68.33 16.82
CA ASN A 11 -30.77 67.22 15.95
C ASN A 11 -29.24 67.14 15.80
N LEU A 12 -28.47 67.79 16.69
CA LEU A 12 -27.03 67.58 16.74
C LEU A 12 -26.78 66.21 17.41
N PRO A 13 -25.99 65.32 16.80
CA PRO A 13 -25.67 64.04 17.42
C PRO A 13 -25.08 64.32 18.81
N SER A 14 -25.70 63.71 19.81
CA SER A 14 -25.32 63.90 21.20
C SER A 14 -23.94 63.30 21.46
N VAL A 15 -23.26 63.72 22.53
CA VAL A 15 -22.02 63.08 23.00
C VAL A 15 -22.21 61.55 23.19
N GLN A 16 -23.45 61.12 23.44
CA GLN A 16 -23.86 59.74 23.57
C GLN A 16 -23.81 58.96 22.24
N ASP A 17 -24.10 59.60 21.11
CA ASP A 17 -23.96 58.98 19.78
C ASP A 17 -22.48 58.73 19.45
N GLY A 18 -21.59 59.68 19.78
CA GLY A 18 -20.14 59.51 19.58
C GLY A 18 -19.54 58.36 20.39
N ALA A 19 -19.98 58.17 21.64
CA ALA A 19 -19.55 57.05 22.48
C ALA A 19 -20.04 55.69 21.95
N GLN A 20 -21.26 55.63 21.41
CA GLN A 20 -21.79 54.43 20.77
C GLN A 20 -21.04 54.08 19.48
N TRP A 21 -20.69 55.08 18.67
CA TRP A 21 -19.86 54.89 17.47
C TRP A 21 -18.47 54.35 17.80
N ALA A 22 -17.82 54.88 18.85
CA ALA A 22 -16.51 54.38 19.30
C ALA A 22 -16.59 52.91 19.74
N ALA A 23 -17.59 52.55 20.55
CA ALA A 23 -17.80 51.16 20.99
C ALA A 23 -18.14 50.21 19.83
N THR A 24 -18.89 50.69 18.83
CA THR A 24 -19.22 49.93 17.63
C THR A 24 -17.96 49.68 16.79
N THR A 25 -17.12 50.70 16.61
CA THR A 25 -15.85 50.60 15.87
C THR A 25 -14.91 49.59 16.52
N GLU A 26 -14.75 49.65 17.85
CA GLU A 26 -13.92 48.68 18.59
C GLU A 26 -14.44 47.23 18.45
N THR A 27 -15.77 47.06 18.42
CA THR A 27 -16.38 45.75 18.21
C THR A 27 -16.13 45.23 16.80
N ILE A 28 -16.19 46.11 15.79
CA ILE A 28 -15.86 45.78 14.39
C ILE A 28 -14.40 45.36 14.29
N ASP A 29 -13.47 46.12 14.86
CA ASP A 29 -12.03 45.82 14.82
C ASP A 29 -11.72 44.45 15.44
N ARG A 30 -12.26 44.18 16.64
CA ARG A 30 -12.10 42.87 17.29
C ARG A 30 -12.72 41.72 16.48
N THR A 31 -13.78 41.98 15.73
CA THR A 31 -14.44 40.96 14.91
C THR A 31 -13.63 40.69 13.64
N SER A 32 -13.08 41.73 13.02
CA SER A 32 -12.14 41.62 11.90
C SER A 32 -10.90 40.81 12.27
N GLU A 33 -10.28 41.10 13.42
CA GLU A 33 -9.13 40.31 13.91
C GLU A 33 -9.47 38.82 14.11
N LYS A 34 -10.68 38.52 14.58
CA LYS A 34 -11.13 37.12 14.75
C LYS A 34 -11.34 36.43 13.40
N LEU A 35 -11.85 37.15 12.40
CA LEU A 35 -12.02 36.62 11.05
C LEU A 35 -10.68 36.35 10.39
N ASP A 36 -9.70 37.24 10.54
CA ASP A 36 -8.34 37.04 10.01
C ASP A 36 -7.69 35.81 10.63
N ARG A 37 -7.75 35.68 11.95
CA ARG A 37 -7.24 34.47 12.65
C ARG A 37 -7.96 33.20 12.24
N LEU A 38 -9.25 33.27 11.93
CA LEU A 38 -10.01 32.12 11.45
C LEU A 38 -9.57 31.73 10.03
N ALA A 39 -9.37 32.72 9.15
CA ALA A 39 -8.87 32.49 7.80
C ALA A 39 -7.49 31.83 7.83
N GLU A 40 -6.57 32.32 8.66
CA GLU A 40 -5.24 31.71 8.85
C GLU A 40 -5.32 30.26 9.32
N LYS A 41 -6.21 29.97 10.29
CA LYS A 41 -6.42 28.60 10.78
C LYS A 41 -7.02 27.70 9.70
N MET A 42 -7.94 28.23 8.89
CA MET A 42 -8.55 27.49 7.79
C MET A 42 -7.50 27.16 6.71
N ASP A 43 -6.63 28.11 6.36
CA ASP A 43 -5.54 27.89 5.42
C ASP A 43 -4.53 26.85 5.93
N ALA A 44 -4.20 26.90 7.22
CA ALA A 44 -3.33 25.91 7.85
C ALA A 44 -3.96 24.51 7.81
N LEU A 45 -5.27 24.41 8.07
CA LEU A 45 -6.00 23.15 8.02
C LEU A 45 -6.10 22.61 6.60
N ILE A 46 -6.40 23.45 5.61
CA ILE A 46 -6.42 23.09 4.18
C ILE A 46 -5.06 22.53 3.76
N LYS A 47 -3.96 23.19 4.15
CA LYS A 47 -2.60 22.72 3.86
C LYS A 47 -2.30 21.37 4.50
N THR A 48 -2.76 21.17 5.73
CA THR A 48 -2.58 19.90 6.45
C THR A 48 -3.35 18.77 5.77
N VAL A 49 -4.65 19.00 5.48
CA VAL A 49 -5.51 18.02 4.80
C VAL A 49 -4.97 17.67 3.42
N ALA A 50 -4.47 18.65 2.66
CA ALA A 50 -3.86 18.39 1.35
C ALA A 50 -2.64 17.48 1.47
N LYS A 51 -1.75 17.74 2.44
CA LYS A 51 -0.57 16.91 2.69
C LYS A 51 -0.93 15.49 3.12
N ASP A 52 -1.92 15.35 4.00
CA ASP A 52 -2.37 14.03 4.47
C ASP A 52 -3.01 13.25 3.33
N ASN A 53 -3.80 13.92 2.49
CA ASN A 53 -4.39 13.30 1.30
C ASN A 53 -3.32 12.81 0.31
N ASP A 54 -2.25 13.59 0.08
CA ASP A 54 -1.13 13.17 -0.77
C ASP A 54 -0.39 11.96 -0.19
N ALA A 55 -0.23 11.90 1.14
CA ALA A 55 0.37 10.74 1.81
C ALA A 55 -0.53 9.49 1.67
N MET A 56 -1.83 9.64 1.92
CA MET A 56 -2.80 8.56 1.76
C MET A 56 -2.84 8.01 0.33
N GLN A 57 -2.75 8.87 -0.69
CA GLN A 57 -2.69 8.43 -2.08
C GLN A 57 -1.45 7.59 -2.37
N LYS A 58 -0.29 7.95 -1.81
CA LYS A 58 0.94 7.17 -1.95
C LYS A 58 0.83 5.81 -1.26
N ASP A 59 0.31 5.77 -0.04
CA ASP A 59 0.11 4.53 0.70
C ASP A 59 -0.88 3.60 -0.03
N MET A 60 -1.95 4.16 -0.60
CA MET A 60 -2.93 3.40 -1.38
C MET A 60 -2.31 2.81 -2.66
N ALA A 61 -1.38 3.53 -3.31
CA ALA A 61 -0.66 3.01 -4.47
C ALA A 61 0.27 1.85 -4.10
N VAL A 62 0.97 1.94 -2.96
CA VAL A 62 1.80 0.85 -2.42
C VAL A 62 0.93 -0.37 -2.09
N LEU A 63 -0.16 -0.17 -1.35
CA LEU A 63 -1.07 -1.25 -0.96
C LEU A 63 -1.66 -1.96 -2.19
N LYS A 64 -2.04 -1.21 -3.24
CA LYS A 64 -2.54 -1.79 -4.49
C LYS A 64 -1.51 -2.71 -5.14
N LYS A 65 -0.23 -2.32 -5.13
CA LYS A 65 0.88 -3.14 -5.66
C LYS A 65 1.06 -4.40 -4.81
N ASP A 66 1.04 -4.28 -3.50
CA ASP A 66 1.23 -5.41 -2.58
C ASP A 66 0.09 -6.43 -2.70
N VAL A 67 -1.17 -5.96 -2.81
CA VAL A 67 -2.33 -6.83 -3.05
C VAL A 67 -2.22 -7.56 -4.39
N ALA A 68 -1.79 -6.88 -5.46
CA ALA A 68 -1.56 -7.53 -6.75
C ALA A 68 -0.45 -8.60 -6.67
N GLY A 69 0.65 -8.29 -5.99
CA GLY A 69 1.75 -9.25 -5.77
C GLY A 69 1.32 -10.46 -4.93
N LEU A 70 0.50 -10.24 -3.90
CA LEU A 70 -0.05 -11.32 -3.08
C LEU A 70 -0.98 -12.22 -3.88
N ASN A 71 -1.82 -11.63 -4.74
CA ASN A 71 -2.71 -12.40 -5.61
C ASN A 71 -1.92 -13.34 -6.54
N VAL A 72 -0.82 -12.87 -7.15
CA VAL A 72 0.08 -13.71 -7.95
C VAL A 72 0.64 -14.86 -7.12
N LYS A 73 1.13 -14.58 -5.90
CA LYS A 73 1.69 -15.61 -5.00
C LYS A 73 0.66 -16.67 -4.63
N VAL A 74 -0.57 -16.27 -4.27
CA VAL A 74 -1.64 -17.21 -3.87
C VAL A 74 -2.03 -18.12 -5.01
N THR A 75 -2.28 -17.58 -6.21
CA THR A 75 -2.61 -18.41 -7.39
C THR A 75 -1.47 -19.34 -7.76
N THR A 76 -0.22 -18.88 -7.63
CA THR A 76 0.96 -19.70 -7.91
C THR A 76 1.13 -20.84 -6.91
N LEU A 77 0.91 -20.59 -5.61
CA LEU A 77 0.95 -21.64 -4.59
C LEU A 77 -0.08 -22.72 -4.85
N ASP A 78 -1.29 -22.36 -5.25
CA ASP A 78 -2.35 -23.31 -5.59
C ASP A 78 -1.95 -24.18 -6.80
N ARG A 79 -1.50 -23.55 -7.89
CA ARG A 79 -0.99 -24.28 -9.07
C ARG A 79 0.16 -25.22 -8.74
N ASN A 80 1.15 -24.74 -7.98
CA ASN A 80 2.29 -25.54 -7.57
C ASN A 80 1.86 -26.70 -6.65
N SER A 81 0.87 -26.49 -5.79
CA SER A 81 0.34 -27.55 -4.93
C SER A 81 -0.34 -28.64 -5.77
N MET A 82 -1.13 -28.26 -6.77
CA MET A 82 -1.75 -29.21 -7.70
C MET A 82 -0.70 -29.95 -8.55
N ALA A 83 0.30 -29.25 -9.06
CA ALA A 83 1.41 -29.84 -9.81
C ALA A 83 2.22 -30.82 -8.94
N ARG A 84 2.51 -30.49 -7.68
CA ARG A 84 3.15 -31.41 -6.71
C ARG A 84 2.31 -32.66 -6.47
N CYS A 85 0.99 -32.53 -6.36
CA CYS A 85 0.09 -33.69 -6.23
C CYS A 85 0.16 -34.59 -7.48
N GLN A 86 0.21 -34.01 -8.68
CA GLN A 86 0.36 -34.77 -9.93
C GLN A 86 1.74 -35.45 -10.00
N ASN A 87 2.80 -34.74 -9.61
CA ASN A 87 4.17 -35.25 -9.63
C ASN A 87 4.41 -36.36 -8.61
N ASN A 88 3.70 -36.35 -7.47
CA ASN A 88 3.76 -37.44 -6.51
C ASN A 88 3.20 -38.76 -7.09
N LEU A 89 2.25 -38.67 -8.01
CA LEU A 89 1.71 -39.81 -8.74
C LEU A 89 2.54 -40.19 -9.98
N ALA A 90 3.48 -39.33 -10.39
CA ALA A 90 4.32 -39.57 -11.54
C ALA A 90 5.36 -40.67 -11.24
N SER A 91 5.44 -41.67 -12.12
CA SER A 91 6.49 -42.68 -12.05
C SER A 91 7.77 -42.18 -12.73
N SER A 92 8.84 -42.98 -12.69
CA SER A 92 10.13 -42.63 -13.31
C SER A 92 10.07 -42.41 -14.84
N THR A 93 9.00 -42.83 -15.50
CA THR A 93 8.79 -42.67 -16.96
C THR A 93 7.84 -41.53 -17.32
N THR A 94 7.23 -40.89 -16.32
CA THR A 94 6.22 -39.86 -16.53
C THR A 94 6.85 -38.46 -16.39
N THR A 95 6.45 -37.55 -17.28
CA THR A 95 6.87 -36.15 -17.21
C THR A 95 6.24 -35.47 -16.00
N PHE A 96 7.02 -34.69 -15.25
CA PHE A 96 6.50 -33.84 -14.20
C PHE A 96 5.62 -32.74 -14.79
N ALA A 97 4.50 -32.49 -14.11
CA ALA A 97 3.78 -31.24 -14.23
C ALA A 97 4.72 -30.08 -13.85
N PRO A 98 4.78 -29.03 -14.67
CA PRO A 98 5.68 -27.91 -14.45
C PRO A 98 5.29 -27.14 -13.18
N LEU A 99 6.30 -26.61 -12.49
CA LEU A 99 6.11 -25.67 -11.40
C LEU A 99 6.27 -24.23 -11.90
N THR A 100 5.75 -23.29 -11.14
CA THR A 100 5.76 -21.86 -11.46
C THR A 100 6.48 -21.05 -10.38
N ASN A 101 7.15 -19.98 -10.79
CA ASN A 101 7.92 -19.09 -9.95
C ASN A 101 6.98 -18.33 -9.01
N ILE A 102 7.27 -18.35 -7.72
CA ILE A 102 6.37 -17.79 -6.70
C ILE A 102 6.13 -16.28 -6.87
N ASN A 103 7.08 -15.55 -7.45
CA ASN A 103 7.01 -14.09 -7.58
C ASN A 103 6.43 -13.63 -8.92
N THR A 104 6.66 -14.37 -10.00
CA THR A 104 6.21 -13.97 -11.35
C THR A 104 5.00 -14.75 -11.84
N GLY A 105 4.75 -15.94 -11.29
CA GLY A 105 3.73 -16.87 -11.77
C GLY A 105 4.07 -17.56 -13.10
N GLU A 106 5.27 -17.33 -13.64
CA GLU A 106 5.78 -17.97 -14.87
C GLU A 106 6.32 -19.37 -14.58
N GLU A 107 6.29 -20.25 -15.58
CA GLU A 107 6.87 -21.59 -15.48
C GLU A 107 8.38 -21.54 -15.22
N ILE A 108 8.87 -22.34 -14.26
CA ILE A 108 10.29 -22.43 -13.96
C ILE A 108 10.97 -23.40 -14.92
N GLN A 109 12.22 -23.10 -15.29
CA GLN A 109 13.06 -24.06 -16.00
C GLN A 109 13.61 -25.10 -15.03
N GLY A 110 12.77 -26.07 -14.69
CA GLY A 110 13.12 -27.17 -13.81
C GLY A 110 13.10 -28.52 -14.49
N PRO A 111 13.39 -29.60 -13.74
CA PRO A 111 13.44 -30.94 -14.29
C PRO A 111 12.06 -31.37 -14.78
N SER A 112 12.02 -31.95 -15.97
CA SER A 112 10.81 -32.55 -16.54
C SER A 112 10.59 -33.98 -16.05
N SER A 113 11.54 -34.58 -15.32
CA SER A 113 11.45 -35.96 -14.84
C SER A 113 12.41 -36.26 -13.68
N LEU A 114 12.21 -37.40 -13.02
CA LEU A 114 13.11 -37.87 -11.96
C LEU A 114 14.56 -38.10 -12.46
N THR A 115 14.70 -38.61 -13.69
CA THR A 115 16.00 -38.85 -14.32
C THR A 115 16.74 -37.55 -14.59
N GLU A 116 16.05 -36.52 -15.08
CA GLU A 116 16.65 -35.20 -15.28
C GLU A 116 17.04 -34.55 -13.95
N LEU A 117 16.16 -34.61 -12.95
CA LEU A 117 16.45 -34.13 -11.59
C LEU A 117 17.75 -34.75 -11.03
N SER A 118 17.98 -36.04 -11.30
CA SER A 118 19.20 -36.73 -10.85
C SER A 118 20.49 -36.28 -11.57
N LYS A 119 20.37 -35.61 -12.72
CA LYS A 119 21.50 -35.13 -13.53
C LYS A 119 21.78 -33.64 -13.34
N MET A 120 20.85 -32.89 -12.74
CA MET A 120 21.02 -31.47 -12.48
C MET A 120 22.25 -31.17 -11.61
N THR A 121 22.92 -30.10 -11.97
CA THR A 121 24.04 -29.50 -11.25
C THR A 121 23.54 -28.77 -9.99
N ALA A 122 24.46 -28.50 -9.06
CA ALA A 122 24.16 -27.74 -7.85
C ALA A 122 23.57 -26.36 -8.13
N ALA A 123 24.06 -25.68 -9.17
CA ALA A 123 23.61 -24.35 -9.57
C ALA A 123 22.17 -24.37 -10.12
N GLU A 124 21.85 -25.35 -10.97
CA GLU A 124 20.49 -25.52 -11.50
C GLU A 124 19.49 -25.87 -10.38
N MET A 125 19.90 -26.74 -9.44
CA MET A 125 19.08 -27.07 -8.27
C MET A 125 18.82 -25.84 -7.40
N SER A 126 19.86 -25.04 -7.10
CA SER A 126 19.72 -23.78 -6.36
C SER A 126 18.78 -22.80 -7.06
N SER A 127 18.95 -22.60 -8.37
CA SER A 127 18.10 -21.69 -9.14
C SER A 127 16.62 -22.11 -9.09
N CYS A 128 16.33 -23.40 -9.24
CA CYS A 128 14.95 -23.90 -9.14
C CYS A 128 14.36 -23.66 -7.75
N LEU A 129 15.10 -23.95 -6.69
CA LEU A 129 14.64 -23.74 -5.32
C LEU A 129 14.36 -22.27 -5.04
N GLU A 130 15.25 -21.37 -5.46
CA GLU A 130 15.08 -19.92 -5.30
C GLU A 130 13.85 -19.40 -6.04
N GLN A 131 13.60 -19.87 -7.27
CA GLN A 131 12.40 -19.50 -8.04
C GLN A 131 11.11 -20.00 -7.37
N LEU A 132 11.16 -21.10 -6.63
CA LEU A 132 10.05 -21.59 -5.81
C LEU A 132 9.93 -20.87 -4.46
N GLY A 133 10.85 -19.94 -4.15
CA GLY A 133 10.90 -19.23 -2.87
C GLY A 133 11.49 -20.06 -1.73
N ILE A 134 12.26 -21.10 -2.03
CA ILE A 134 12.93 -21.98 -1.07
C ILE A 134 14.40 -21.60 -1.01
N ASN A 135 14.94 -21.40 0.18
CA ASN A 135 16.36 -21.15 0.36
C ASN A 135 17.14 -22.48 0.16
N PRO A 136 18.09 -22.56 -0.79
CA PRO A 136 18.85 -23.78 -1.02
C PRO A 136 19.75 -24.13 0.17
N GLU A 137 19.75 -25.39 0.59
CA GLU A 137 20.73 -25.89 1.58
C GLU A 137 22.17 -25.80 1.04
N PRO A 138 23.20 -25.80 1.91
CA PRO A 138 24.59 -25.60 1.48
C PRO A 138 25.15 -26.79 0.69
N THR A 139 24.69 -28.03 0.94
CA THR A 139 25.24 -29.22 0.28
C THR A 139 24.40 -29.71 -0.90
N ASP A 140 25.05 -30.27 -1.91
CA ASP A 140 24.37 -30.77 -3.11
C ASP A 140 23.37 -31.90 -2.83
N ALA A 141 23.69 -32.77 -1.86
CA ALA A 141 22.81 -33.85 -1.44
C ALA A 141 21.52 -33.32 -0.79
N GLU A 142 21.64 -32.28 0.04
CA GLU A 142 20.49 -31.64 0.69
C GLU A 142 19.66 -30.83 -0.30
N LYS A 143 20.29 -30.03 -1.19
CA LYS A 143 19.59 -29.34 -2.28
C LYS A 143 18.77 -30.29 -3.13
N ARG A 144 19.36 -31.44 -3.46
CA ARG A 144 18.68 -32.48 -4.22
C ARG A 144 17.49 -33.08 -3.46
N SER A 145 17.65 -33.31 -2.16
CA SER A 145 16.55 -33.75 -1.30
C SER A 145 15.44 -32.69 -1.24
N GLN A 146 15.79 -31.42 -1.02
CA GLN A 146 14.85 -30.30 -1.04
C GLN A 146 14.10 -30.21 -2.36
N LEU A 147 14.80 -30.32 -3.50
CA LEU A 147 14.19 -30.21 -4.82
C LEU A 147 13.22 -31.37 -5.07
N ARG A 148 13.57 -32.61 -4.67
CA ARG A 148 12.64 -33.75 -4.74
C ARG A 148 11.36 -33.49 -3.95
N HIS A 149 11.49 -33.01 -2.71
CA HIS A 149 10.33 -32.68 -1.88
C HIS A 149 9.52 -31.52 -2.49
N ALA A 150 10.18 -30.50 -3.02
CA ALA A 150 9.55 -29.35 -3.65
C ALA A 150 8.76 -29.72 -4.91
N TYR A 151 9.19 -30.77 -5.62
CA TYR A 151 8.49 -31.35 -6.76
C TYR A 151 7.45 -32.41 -6.37
N GLY A 152 7.28 -32.74 -5.08
CA GLY A 152 6.31 -33.74 -4.63
C GLY A 152 6.79 -35.20 -4.75
N VAL A 153 8.07 -35.43 -5.01
CA VAL A 153 8.65 -36.78 -5.09
C VAL A 153 8.95 -37.30 -3.69
N ILE A 154 8.06 -38.15 -3.15
CA ILE A 154 8.26 -38.83 -1.87
C ILE A 154 9.08 -40.10 -2.11
N VAL A 155 10.32 -40.14 -1.63
CA VAL A 155 11.06 -41.40 -1.52
C VAL A 155 10.76 -41.97 -0.14
N TRP A 156 9.83 -42.93 -0.06
CA TRP A 156 9.66 -43.71 1.15
C TRP A 156 10.98 -44.45 1.41
N ARG A 157 11.68 -44.10 2.50
CA ARG A 157 12.70 -44.99 3.07
C ARG A 157 11.95 -46.19 3.67
N THR A 158 11.85 -47.27 2.90
CA THR A 158 11.61 -48.61 3.42
C THR A 158 12.91 -49.21 3.93
#